data_AF-A0A3N0BKU8-F1
#
_entry.id   AF-A0A3N0BKU8-F1
#
_cell.length_a   1.000
_cell.length_b   1.000
_cell.length_c   1.000
_cell.angle_alpha   90.00
_cell.angle_beta   90.00
_cell.angle_gamma   90.00
#
_symmetry.space_group_name_H-M   'P 1'
#
loop_
_entity.id
_entity.type
_entity.pdbx_description
1 polymer ?
#
loop_
_entity_poly.entity_id
_entity_poly.type
_entity_poly.pdbx_seq_one_letter_code
_entity_poly.pdbx_strand_id
1 'polypeptide(L)'
;MKNIEERRNRTIARTPDLHATMRAPHIDKTAISPYDDYCDGYGMPGAYGNGYVSVLKVSAGTVEKTNDMLIDGIVTYDKAETADAYVGQINMLTASSFCGMAGQVWGYDLARHDDIASGASTPLFTEKQFDGSELKVFDAQPLLNAGIELFGTAENRRYHPIPGAHTICANKGITAYRPKEDRPLKEGEAYGVWSFIAISLSADRDFAADLFIEDAGVWTENDNEQDMLAYLEQHRKEIVWSVVECGRDSSVLFDRTYVSFAYRMMKPNEIGNAITVGPYVTLARNAVPATGFASLNSLHLSDWLKQMDFEPLTDLAN
;
A
#
# COMPACT_ATOMS: atom_id res chain seq x y z
N MET A 1 -10.32 4.73 -32.43
CA MET A 1 -11.23 4.86 -31.26
C MET A 1 -11.62 6.33 -31.13
N LYS A 2 -12.92 6.66 -31.12
CA LYS A 2 -13.36 8.03 -30.85
C LYS A 2 -13.16 8.29 -29.36
N ASN A 3 -12.43 9.34 -29.03
CA ASN A 3 -12.15 9.77 -27.67
C ASN A 3 -13.44 10.39 -27.09
N ILE A 4 -14.13 9.65 -26.21
CA ILE A 4 -15.39 10.06 -25.57
C ILE A 4 -15.05 10.49 -24.14
N GLU A 5 -14.49 11.68 -23.98
CA GLU A 5 -14.52 12.37 -22.68
C GLU A 5 -14.82 13.85 -22.91
N GLU A 6 -15.82 14.37 -22.19
CA GLU A 6 -16.18 15.78 -22.22
C GLU A 6 -15.02 16.63 -21.71
N ARG A 7 -14.61 17.60 -22.54
CA ARG A 7 -13.53 18.55 -22.24
C ARG A 7 -13.94 19.48 -21.11
N ARG A 8 -13.51 19.19 -19.87
CA ARG A 8 -13.79 20.04 -18.69
C ARG A 8 -12.66 21.05 -18.46
N ASN A 9 -13.02 22.32 -18.41
CA ASN A 9 -12.15 23.37 -17.86
C ASN A 9 -12.27 23.37 -16.33
N ARG A 10 -11.21 23.77 -15.62
CA ARG A 10 -11.21 23.89 -14.16
C ARG A 10 -10.76 25.27 -13.72
N THR A 11 -11.32 25.73 -12.63
CA THR A 11 -10.90 26.95 -11.95
C THR A 11 -9.90 26.57 -10.88
N ILE A 12 -8.66 27.05 -10.97
CA ILE A 12 -7.63 26.85 -9.94
C ILE A 12 -7.40 28.14 -9.17
N ALA A 13 -7.24 28.05 -7.84
CA ALA A 13 -6.74 29.15 -7.04
C ALA A 13 -5.22 29.26 -7.25
N ARG A 14 -4.74 30.43 -7.68
CA ARG A 14 -3.30 30.70 -7.89
C ARG A 14 -2.67 31.42 -6.70
N THR A 15 -3.45 32.25 -6.02
CA THR A 15 -3.10 32.97 -4.79
C THR A 15 -4.39 33.22 -4.01
N PRO A 16 -4.36 33.77 -2.77
CA PRO A 16 -5.56 34.30 -2.14
C PRO A 16 -6.32 35.22 -3.11
N ASP A 17 -7.62 34.98 -3.25
CA ASP A 17 -8.57 35.69 -4.11
C ASP A 17 -8.32 35.68 -5.63
N LEU A 18 -7.27 35.01 -6.13
CA LEU A 18 -7.00 34.93 -7.57
C LEU A 18 -7.27 33.53 -8.10
N HIS A 19 -8.26 33.44 -8.99
CA HIS A 19 -8.64 32.21 -9.66
C HIS A 19 -8.32 32.29 -11.15
N ALA A 20 -7.79 31.21 -11.72
CA ALA A 20 -7.53 31.09 -13.14
C ALA A 20 -8.22 29.86 -13.71
N THR A 21 -8.86 30.01 -14.88
CA THR A 21 -9.35 28.85 -15.61
C THR A 21 -8.18 28.18 -16.32
N MET A 22 -7.83 26.98 -15.87
CA MET A 22 -6.87 26.12 -16.55
C MET A 22 -7.57 24.96 -17.24
N ARG A 23 -7.02 24.52 -18.37
CA ARG A 23 -7.41 23.23 -18.93
C ARG A 23 -7.06 22.15 -17.91
N ALA A 24 -7.99 21.23 -17.66
CA ALA A 24 -7.63 20.00 -16.98
C ALA A 24 -6.44 19.36 -17.72
N PRO A 25 -5.35 19.03 -17.02
CA PRO A 25 -4.19 18.43 -17.66
C PRO A 25 -4.60 17.08 -18.26
N HIS A 26 -4.20 16.82 -19.50
CA HIS A 26 -4.33 15.49 -20.10
C HIS A 26 -3.21 14.61 -19.51
N ILE A 27 -3.55 13.87 -18.45
CA ILE A 27 -2.63 12.97 -17.78
C ILE A 27 -2.93 11.57 -18.27
N ASP A 28 -1.98 10.98 -18.98
CA ASP A 28 -2.05 9.58 -19.36
C ASP A 28 -1.71 8.71 -18.16
N LYS A 29 -2.73 8.08 -17.57
CA LYS A 29 -2.60 7.16 -16.43
C LYS A 29 -2.27 5.73 -16.84
N THR A 30 -2.14 5.46 -18.15
CA THR A 30 -1.78 4.12 -18.64
C THR A 30 -0.42 3.71 -18.05
N ALA A 31 -0.38 2.50 -17.47
CA ALA A 31 0.78 1.99 -16.75
C ALA A 31 1.04 0.53 -17.12
N ILE A 32 1.68 0.30 -18.27
CA ILE A 32 1.97 -1.05 -18.77
C ILE A 32 3.49 -1.24 -18.90
N SER A 33 4.00 -2.27 -18.25
CA SER A 33 5.38 -2.73 -18.27
C SER A 33 5.82 -3.18 -19.67
N PRO A 34 7.12 -3.10 -20.00
CA PRO A 34 7.66 -3.73 -21.20
C PRO A 34 7.63 -5.27 -21.15
N TYR A 35 7.44 -5.88 -19.97
CA TYR A 35 7.46 -7.32 -19.77
C TYR A 35 6.07 -7.95 -19.82
N ASP A 36 6.01 -9.18 -20.31
CA ASP A 36 4.75 -9.89 -20.47
C ASP A 36 4.18 -10.34 -19.11
N ASP A 37 5.02 -10.91 -18.24
CA ASP A 37 4.59 -11.53 -16.97
C ASP A 37 5.14 -10.85 -15.71
N TYR A 38 5.80 -9.70 -15.83
CA TYR A 38 6.35 -8.97 -14.70
C TYR A 38 5.89 -7.53 -14.67
N CYS A 39 5.47 -7.08 -13.49
CA CYS A 39 5.44 -5.66 -13.21
C CYS A 39 6.87 -5.10 -13.21
N ASP A 40 7.00 -3.79 -13.41
CA ASP A 40 8.29 -3.10 -13.29
C ASP A 40 8.14 -1.80 -12.49
N GLY A 41 9.22 -1.28 -11.93
CA GLY A 41 9.22 -0.02 -11.19
C GLY A 41 8.80 1.15 -12.07
N TYR A 42 8.04 2.09 -11.51
CA TYR A 42 7.68 3.32 -12.21
C TYR A 42 8.92 4.15 -12.57
N GLY A 43 8.91 4.75 -13.77
CA GLY A 43 10.02 5.56 -14.30
C GLY A 43 11.07 4.76 -15.05
N MET A 44 10.94 3.43 -15.13
CA MET A 44 11.83 2.58 -15.93
C MET A 44 11.53 2.68 -17.43
N PRO A 45 12.56 2.60 -18.30
CA PRO A 45 12.40 2.76 -19.74
C PRO A 45 11.61 1.61 -20.37
N GLY A 46 10.79 1.93 -21.36
CA GLY A 46 10.06 0.92 -22.17
C GLY A 46 8.62 0.67 -21.73
N ALA A 47 8.19 1.24 -20.60
CA ALA A 47 6.77 1.24 -20.23
C ALA A 47 5.92 1.98 -21.28
N TYR A 48 4.70 1.49 -21.49
CA TYR A 48 3.68 2.16 -22.30
C TYR A 48 2.76 2.98 -21.40
N GLY A 49 2.69 4.28 -21.72
CA GLY A 49 1.99 5.29 -20.94
C GLY A 49 2.90 6.01 -19.93
N ASN A 50 2.34 6.95 -19.18
CA ASN A 50 3.07 7.78 -18.20
C ASN A 50 2.62 7.57 -16.75
N GLY A 51 1.66 6.67 -16.54
CA GLY A 51 1.07 6.40 -15.22
C GLY A 51 1.84 5.36 -14.43
N TYR A 52 1.33 5.11 -13.22
CA TYR A 52 1.76 4.02 -12.36
C TYR A 52 0.61 3.48 -11.54
N VAL A 53 0.80 2.28 -11.01
CA VAL A 53 -0.11 1.61 -10.10
C VAL A 53 0.57 1.49 -8.74
N SER A 54 -0.08 2.04 -7.71
CA SER A 54 0.30 1.81 -6.32
C SER A 54 -0.40 0.56 -5.80
N VAL A 55 0.35 -0.28 -5.11
CA VAL A 55 -0.15 -1.51 -4.48
C VAL A 55 0.11 -1.41 -2.98
N LEU A 56 -0.76 -1.95 -2.12
CA LEU A 56 -0.55 -1.93 -0.68
C LEU A 56 0.06 -3.24 -0.21
N LYS A 57 1.08 -3.16 0.64
CA LYS A 57 1.64 -4.30 1.37
C LYS A 57 2.00 -3.89 2.79
N VAL A 58 1.60 -4.71 3.75
CA VAL A 58 2.05 -4.65 5.13
C VAL A 58 2.29 -6.07 5.61
N SER A 59 3.42 -6.32 6.28
CA SER A 59 3.78 -7.67 6.71
C SER A 59 4.63 -7.65 7.97
N ALA A 60 4.57 -8.74 8.73
CA ALA A 60 5.41 -8.96 9.89
C ALA A 60 5.74 -10.45 10.04
N GLY A 61 6.99 -10.75 10.37
CA GLY A 61 7.50 -12.11 10.47
C GLY A 61 8.59 -12.25 11.53
N THR A 62 8.95 -13.50 11.86
CA THR A 62 10.03 -13.81 12.78
C THR A 62 10.95 -14.89 12.24
N VAL A 63 12.18 -14.92 12.73
CA VAL A 63 13.16 -15.99 12.49
C VAL A 63 13.87 -16.36 13.78
N GLU A 64 14.33 -17.61 13.87
CA GLU A 64 15.23 -18.00 14.95
C GLU A 64 16.56 -17.26 14.83
N LYS A 65 17.02 -16.73 15.97
CA LYS A 65 18.30 -16.04 16.05
C LYS A 65 19.47 -17.01 15.86
N THR A 66 20.42 -16.67 14.99
CA THR A 66 21.70 -17.37 14.86
C THR A 66 22.84 -16.62 15.57
N ASN A 67 24.07 -17.11 15.46
CA ASN A 67 25.24 -16.46 16.06
C ASN A 67 25.66 -15.16 15.36
N ASP A 68 25.02 -14.78 14.25
CA ASP A 68 25.38 -13.59 13.47
C ASP A 68 24.20 -12.61 13.37
N MET A 69 24.23 -11.56 14.20
CA MET A 69 23.18 -10.53 14.23
C MET A 69 23.02 -9.78 12.91
N LEU A 70 24.08 -9.63 12.12
CA LEU A 70 24.02 -8.93 10.84
C LEU A 70 23.28 -9.79 9.81
N ILE A 71 23.65 -11.06 9.72
CA ILE A 71 22.97 -12.02 8.83
C ILE A 71 21.52 -12.17 9.24
N ASP A 72 21.24 -12.28 10.55
CA ASP A 72 19.86 -12.42 11.02
C ASP A 72 19.01 -11.21 10.64
N GLY A 73 19.53 -9.98 10.81
CA GLY A 73 18.82 -8.76 10.42
C GLY A 73 18.51 -8.71 8.91
N ILE A 74 19.49 -9.02 8.07
CA ILE A 74 19.33 -9.03 6.60
C ILE A 74 18.32 -10.10 6.18
N VAL A 75 18.47 -11.34 6.66
CA VAL A 75 17.59 -12.45 6.30
C VAL A 75 16.14 -12.20 6.74
N THR A 76 15.94 -11.56 7.90
CA THR A 76 14.59 -11.28 8.39
C THR A 76 13.90 -10.20 7.56
N TYR A 77 14.66 -9.20 7.09
CA TYR A 77 14.14 -8.17 6.18
C TYR A 77 13.72 -8.77 4.82
N ASP A 78 14.59 -9.56 4.18
CA ASP A 78 14.29 -10.24 2.91
C ASP A 78 13.05 -11.13 3.02
N LYS A 79 12.88 -11.83 4.15
CA LYS A 79 11.69 -12.65 4.39
C LYS A 79 10.41 -11.82 4.38
N ALA A 80 10.42 -10.65 5.00
CA ALA A 80 9.25 -9.77 5.02
C ALA A 80 8.90 -9.26 3.61
N GLU A 81 9.89 -9.01 2.75
CA GLU A 81 9.64 -8.66 1.34
C GLU A 81 8.92 -9.79 0.58
N THR A 82 9.28 -11.04 0.87
CA THR A 82 8.69 -12.23 0.22
C THR A 82 7.35 -12.69 0.80
N ALA A 83 7.00 -12.27 2.02
CA ALA A 83 5.76 -12.66 2.70
C ALA A 83 4.52 -11.96 2.12
N ASP A 84 3.34 -12.58 2.18
CA ASP A 84 2.09 -12.03 1.65
C ASP A 84 2.22 -11.65 0.16
N ALA A 85 1.93 -10.40 -0.22
CA ALA A 85 2.16 -9.91 -1.58
C ALA A 85 3.67 -9.91 -1.89
N TYR A 86 4.08 -10.74 -2.84
CA TYR A 86 5.48 -10.97 -3.15
C TYR A 86 6.13 -9.73 -3.80
N VAL A 87 7.03 -9.08 -3.08
CA VAL A 87 7.85 -7.95 -3.59
C VAL A 87 9.34 -8.21 -3.40
N GLY A 88 9.74 -9.46 -3.11
CA GLY A 88 11.13 -9.82 -2.85
C GLY A 88 12.01 -9.71 -4.10
N GLN A 89 13.31 -9.53 -3.85
CA GLN A 89 14.37 -9.43 -4.88
C GLN A 89 14.30 -8.15 -5.73
N ILE A 90 13.72 -7.07 -5.22
CA ILE A 90 13.77 -5.74 -5.84
C ILE A 90 14.77 -4.84 -5.13
N ASN A 91 15.16 -3.76 -5.78
CA ASN A 91 15.87 -2.65 -5.16
C ASN A 91 14.82 -1.58 -4.78
N MET A 92 14.44 -1.52 -3.51
CA MET A 92 13.49 -0.51 -3.03
C MET A 92 14.14 0.88 -2.95
N LEU A 93 13.52 1.87 -3.60
CA LEU A 93 13.93 3.27 -3.55
C LEU A 93 12.88 4.08 -2.78
N THR A 94 13.23 4.56 -1.59
CA THR A 94 12.27 5.23 -0.71
C THR A 94 11.78 6.57 -1.27
N ALA A 95 10.46 6.76 -1.31
CA ALA A 95 9.76 7.97 -1.70
C ALA A 95 9.08 8.65 -0.50
N SER A 96 8.60 9.88 -0.71
CA SER A 96 7.90 10.69 0.29
C SER A 96 6.40 10.39 0.43
N SER A 97 5.94 9.21 -0.03
CA SER A 97 4.62 8.65 0.29
C SER A 97 3.37 9.33 -0.31
N PHE A 98 3.31 9.56 -1.63
CA PHE A 98 2.11 10.06 -2.32
C PHE A 98 1.70 9.20 -3.53
N CYS A 99 0.41 9.09 -3.83
CA CYS A 99 -0.11 8.60 -5.11
C CYS A 99 -0.81 9.75 -5.85
N GLY A 100 -0.08 10.35 -6.79
CA GLY A 100 -0.48 11.57 -7.49
C GLY A 100 -1.44 11.36 -8.64
N MET A 101 -1.66 12.42 -9.43
CA MET A 101 -2.67 12.45 -10.49
C MET A 101 -2.46 11.40 -11.60
N ALA A 102 -1.22 10.97 -11.84
CA ALA A 102 -0.87 9.91 -12.80
C ALA A 102 -0.94 8.50 -12.20
N GLY A 103 -1.10 8.40 -10.88
CA GLY A 103 -1.19 7.16 -10.14
C GLY A 103 -2.62 6.62 -10.08
N GLN A 104 -2.70 5.31 -9.91
CA GLN A 104 -3.94 4.56 -9.65
C GLN A 104 -3.67 3.51 -8.57
N VAL A 105 -4.64 3.23 -7.72
CA VAL A 105 -4.50 2.23 -6.64
C VAL A 105 -5.10 0.89 -7.09
N TRP A 106 -4.29 -0.17 -7.09
CA TRP A 106 -4.78 -1.53 -7.38
C TRP A 106 -5.76 -1.98 -6.28
N GLY A 107 -6.86 -2.61 -6.69
CA GLY A 107 -7.94 -2.99 -5.77
C GLY A 107 -8.93 -1.87 -5.47
N TYR A 108 -8.66 -0.62 -5.85
CA TYR A 108 -9.59 0.50 -5.70
C TYR A 108 -9.98 1.13 -7.05
N ASP A 109 -8.98 1.64 -7.78
CA ASP A 109 -9.14 2.29 -9.08
C ASP A 109 -9.15 1.30 -10.23
N LEU A 110 -8.33 0.26 -10.12
CA LEU A 110 -8.11 -0.79 -11.11
C LEU A 110 -8.40 -2.14 -10.46
N ALA A 111 -9.12 -3.02 -11.15
CA ALA A 111 -9.51 -4.34 -10.64
C ALA A 111 -10.08 -4.23 -9.22
N ARG A 112 -11.15 -3.44 -9.07
CA ARG A 112 -11.68 -3.04 -7.76
C ARG A 112 -12.08 -4.26 -6.95
N HIS A 113 -11.63 -4.34 -5.71
CA HIS A 113 -11.99 -5.43 -4.81
C HIS A 113 -13.50 -5.48 -4.60
N ASP A 114 -14.06 -6.69 -4.61
CA ASP A 114 -15.50 -6.93 -4.62
C ASP A 114 -16.22 -6.35 -3.38
N ASP A 115 -15.61 -6.43 -2.19
CA ASP A 115 -16.14 -5.78 -0.97
C ASP A 115 -16.23 -4.25 -1.06
N ILE A 116 -15.27 -3.62 -1.74
CA ILE A 116 -15.28 -2.17 -1.96
C ILE A 116 -16.34 -1.82 -3.01
N ALA A 117 -16.45 -2.63 -4.07
CA ALA A 117 -17.41 -2.42 -5.16
C ALA A 117 -18.86 -2.60 -4.71
N SER A 118 -19.13 -3.61 -3.88
CA SER A 118 -20.46 -3.93 -3.34
C SER A 118 -20.90 -3.00 -2.21
N GLY A 119 -19.95 -2.30 -1.57
CA GLY A 119 -20.19 -1.49 -0.38
C GLY A 119 -20.29 -2.31 0.91
N ALA A 120 -19.79 -3.55 0.91
CA ALA A 120 -19.72 -4.39 2.10
C ALA A 120 -18.75 -3.83 3.16
N SER A 121 -17.72 -3.10 2.74
CA SER A 121 -16.80 -2.41 3.66
C SER A 121 -17.51 -1.29 4.42
N THR A 122 -17.66 -1.44 5.74
CA THR A 122 -18.19 -0.40 6.63
C THR A 122 -17.07 0.43 7.25
N PRO A 123 -17.29 1.72 7.55
CA PRO A 123 -16.31 2.52 8.27
C PRO A 123 -16.03 1.95 9.67
N LEU A 124 -14.76 1.80 10.03
CA LEU A 124 -14.29 1.46 11.36
C LEU A 124 -14.62 2.59 12.35
N PHE A 125 -14.39 3.83 11.92
CA PHE A 125 -14.71 5.06 12.62
C PHE A 125 -14.69 6.24 11.64
N THR A 126 -15.01 7.43 12.15
CA THR A 126 -14.84 8.70 11.43
C THR A 126 -13.91 9.62 12.21
N GLU A 127 -13.18 10.46 11.49
CA GLU A 127 -12.32 11.50 12.06
C GLU A 127 -12.70 12.87 11.48
N LYS A 128 -12.53 13.95 12.23
CA LYS A 128 -12.83 15.29 11.72
C LYS A 128 -11.64 15.88 10.98
N GLN A 129 -11.89 16.35 9.75
CA GLN A 129 -10.92 17.10 8.97
C GLN A 129 -10.83 18.55 9.44
N PHE A 130 -9.81 19.28 8.97
CA PHE A 130 -9.55 20.66 9.39
C PHE A 130 -10.66 21.66 9.00
N ASP A 131 -11.49 21.34 8.01
CA ASP A 131 -12.66 22.14 7.62
C ASP A 131 -13.94 21.74 8.39
N GLY A 132 -13.85 20.73 9.25
CA GLY A 132 -14.96 20.17 10.02
C GLY A 132 -15.74 19.06 9.31
N SER A 133 -15.40 18.71 8.06
CA SER A 133 -15.98 17.55 7.37
C SER A 133 -15.54 16.22 7.99
N GLU A 134 -16.30 15.15 7.73
CA GLU A 134 -15.99 13.82 8.24
C GLU A 134 -15.12 13.03 7.25
N LEU A 135 -13.99 12.51 7.72
CA LEU A 135 -13.17 11.52 7.04
C LEU A 135 -13.60 10.12 7.47
N LYS A 136 -14.07 9.30 6.53
CA LYS A 136 -14.42 7.90 6.79
C LYS A 136 -13.17 7.02 6.75
N VAL A 137 -13.00 6.19 7.78
CA VAL A 137 -11.85 5.28 7.91
C VAL A 137 -12.31 3.85 7.75
N PHE A 138 -11.64 3.09 6.89
CA PHE A 138 -11.94 1.70 6.56
C PHE A 138 -10.72 0.81 6.83
N ASP A 139 -10.96 -0.48 6.98
CA ASP A 139 -9.89 -1.48 6.98
C ASP A 139 -9.28 -1.60 5.58
N ALA A 140 -7.95 -1.59 5.47
CA ALA A 140 -7.24 -1.77 4.20
C ALA A 140 -7.15 -3.23 3.74
N GLN A 141 -7.65 -4.21 4.49
CA GLN A 141 -7.58 -5.64 4.13
C GLN A 141 -8.01 -5.95 2.68
N PRO A 142 -9.09 -5.37 2.12
CA PRO A 142 -9.43 -5.57 0.71
C PRO A 142 -8.33 -5.13 -0.27
N LEU A 143 -7.61 -4.04 0.04
CA LEU A 143 -6.51 -3.54 -0.80
C LEU A 143 -5.24 -4.39 -0.64
N LEU A 144 -4.99 -4.90 0.57
CA LEU A 144 -3.90 -5.85 0.83
C LEU A 144 -4.14 -7.17 0.08
N ASN A 145 -5.37 -7.68 0.13
CA ASN A 145 -5.78 -8.87 -0.61
C ASN A 145 -5.60 -8.65 -2.11
N ALA A 146 -6.05 -7.51 -2.64
CA ALA A 146 -5.85 -7.17 -4.04
C ALA A 146 -4.35 -7.17 -4.44
N GLY A 147 -3.46 -6.69 -3.57
CA GLY A 147 -2.02 -6.76 -3.78
C GLY A 147 -1.47 -8.19 -3.84
N ILE A 148 -1.94 -9.07 -2.95
CA ILE A 148 -1.62 -10.51 -2.98
C ILE A 148 -2.12 -11.12 -4.29
N GLU A 149 -3.33 -10.80 -4.73
CA GLU A 149 -3.87 -11.31 -5.99
C GLU A 149 -3.08 -10.81 -7.22
N LEU A 150 -2.54 -9.59 -7.20
CA LEU A 150 -1.72 -9.11 -8.33
C LEU A 150 -0.35 -9.78 -8.39
N PHE A 151 0.39 -9.73 -7.28
CA PHE A 151 1.78 -10.16 -7.25
C PHE A 151 1.95 -11.66 -6.97
N GLY A 152 0.94 -12.29 -6.36
CA GLY A 152 1.04 -13.63 -5.83
C GLY A 152 1.83 -13.69 -4.52
N THR A 153 2.09 -14.91 -4.05
CA THR A 153 2.91 -15.19 -2.87
C THR A 153 4.28 -15.76 -3.26
N ALA A 154 5.15 -16.03 -2.30
CA ALA A 154 6.43 -16.69 -2.55
C ALA A 154 6.28 -18.06 -3.23
N GLU A 155 5.24 -18.81 -2.86
CA GLU A 155 4.92 -20.16 -3.32
C GLU A 155 4.05 -20.16 -4.59
N ASN A 156 3.27 -19.10 -4.81
CA ASN A 156 2.41 -18.93 -5.98
C ASN A 156 2.56 -17.52 -6.55
N ARG A 157 3.70 -17.28 -7.22
CA ARG A 157 4.03 -15.98 -7.82
C ARG A 157 3.16 -15.73 -9.05
N ARG A 158 2.69 -14.48 -9.17
CA ARG A 158 1.95 -13.98 -10.33
C ARG A 158 2.73 -12.82 -10.95
N TYR A 159 2.08 -11.69 -11.21
CA TYR A 159 2.67 -10.52 -11.86
C TYR A 159 3.49 -9.65 -10.90
N HIS A 160 4.28 -10.25 -10.02
CA HIS A 160 5.22 -9.53 -9.15
C HIS A 160 6.22 -8.68 -9.94
N PRO A 161 6.85 -7.66 -9.30
CA PRO A 161 7.93 -6.92 -9.92
C PRO A 161 9.07 -7.83 -10.40
N ILE A 162 9.69 -7.50 -11.54
CA ILE A 162 10.81 -8.28 -12.09
C ILE A 162 11.99 -8.32 -11.11
N PRO A 163 12.63 -9.48 -10.89
CA PRO A 163 13.82 -9.56 -10.03
C PRO A 163 14.93 -8.60 -10.47
N GLY A 164 15.46 -7.82 -9.53
CA GLY A 164 16.45 -6.77 -9.75
C GLY A 164 15.86 -5.43 -10.20
N ALA A 165 14.53 -5.30 -10.30
CA ALA A 165 13.87 -4.03 -10.58
C ALA A 165 14.31 -2.94 -9.61
N HIS A 166 14.43 -1.72 -10.11
CA HIS A 166 14.56 -0.54 -9.26
C HIS A 166 13.15 0.02 -9.05
N THR A 167 12.58 -0.27 -7.89
CA THR A 167 11.18 0.02 -7.62
C THR A 167 11.11 1.12 -6.58
N ILE A 168 10.55 2.25 -6.98
CA ILE A 168 10.23 3.32 -6.04
C ILE A 168 9.12 2.79 -5.12
N CYS A 169 9.28 3.01 -3.81
CA CYS A 169 8.33 2.58 -2.80
C CYS A 169 8.14 3.68 -1.77
N ALA A 170 6.89 3.91 -1.38
CA ALA A 170 6.59 4.45 -0.06
C ALA A 170 6.90 3.29 0.92
N ASN A 171 7.92 3.39 1.78
CA ASN A 171 8.28 2.25 2.64
C ASN A 171 8.85 2.65 4.00
N LYS A 172 8.58 1.82 5.00
CA LYS A 172 9.19 1.85 6.32
C LYS A 172 9.29 0.44 6.87
N GLY A 173 10.22 0.20 7.79
CA GLY A 173 10.36 -1.09 8.43
C GLY A 173 11.10 -1.00 9.76
N ILE A 174 10.99 -2.06 10.54
CA ILE A 174 11.63 -2.18 11.86
C ILE A 174 12.11 -3.62 12.07
N THR A 175 13.20 -3.77 12.81
CA THR A 175 13.72 -5.08 13.22
C THR A 175 14.07 -5.03 14.70
N ALA A 176 13.73 -6.08 15.45
CA ALA A 176 14.04 -6.18 16.86
C ALA A 176 14.29 -7.64 17.27
N TYR A 177 15.09 -7.82 18.32
CA TYR A 177 15.41 -9.14 18.90
C TYR A 177 14.64 -9.38 20.21
N ARG A 178 14.09 -10.58 20.41
CA ARG A 178 13.59 -10.99 21.73
C ARG A 178 14.64 -11.85 22.43
N PRO A 179 15.21 -11.40 23.58
CA PRO A 179 16.23 -12.15 24.29
C PRO A 179 15.74 -13.53 24.73
N LYS A 180 16.67 -14.49 24.73
CA LYS A 180 16.41 -15.85 25.21
C LYS A 180 16.12 -15.87 26.71
N GLU A 181 16.86 -15.08 27.48
CA GLU A 181 16.68 -14.97 28.92
C GLU A 181 15.55 -14.01 29.25
N ASP A 182 14.77 -14.35 30.29
CA ASP A 182 13.81 -13.43 30.90
C ASP A 182 14.56 -12.40 31.76
N ARG A 183 14.75 -11.21 31.19
CA ARG A 183 15.46 -10.08 31.79
C ARG A 183 14.93 -8.76 31.21
N PRO A 184 15.24 -7.61 31.84
CA PRO A 184 14.94 -6.31 31.24
C PRO A 184 15.49 -6.21 29.80
N LEU A 185 14.66 -5.68 28.92
CA LEU A 185 15.01 -5.41 27.52
C LEU A 185 16.08 -4.32 27.44
N LYS A 186 16.96 -4.45 26.46
CA LYS A 186 17.96 -3.44 26.08
C LYS A 186 17.52 -2.71 24.80
N GLU A 187 18.26 -1.67 24.43
CA GLU A 187 18.07 -1.01 23.14
C GLU A 187 18.16 -2.02 21.98
N GLY A 188 17.20 -1.94 21.05
CA GLY A 188 17.06 -2.89 19.94
C GLY A 188 16.37 -4.21 20.30
N GLU A 189 15.95 -4.41 21.55
CA GLU A 189 15.22 -5.59 21.99
C GLU A 189 13.74 -5.29 22.25
N ALA A 190 12.89 -6.28 21.96
CA ALA A 190 11.44 -6.15 22.09
C ALA A 190 10.77 -7.50 22.29
N TYR A 191 9.50 -7.48 22.71
CA TYR A 191 8.63 -8.66 22.71
C TYR A 191 7.93 -8.85 21.37
N GLY A 192 7.60 -7.75 20.67
CA GLY A 192 6.92 -7.77 19.38
C GLY A 192 7.41 -6.70 18.41
N VAL A 193 7.06 -6.86 17.14
CA VAL A 193 7.27 -5.89 16.06
C VAL A 193 5.96 -5.64 15.30
N TRP A 194 5.76 -4.43 14.80
CA TRP A 194 4.56 -4.07 14.06
C TRP A 194 4.84 -3.03 12.96
N SER A 195 3.93 -2.97 11.99
CA SER A 195 3.92 -1.97 10.92
C SER A 195 2.50 -1.60 10.51
N PHE A 196 2.31 -0.37 10.05
CA PHE A 196 1.06 0.20 9.55
C PHE A 196 1.22 0.69 8.12
N ILE A 197 0.15 0.55 7.35
CA ILE A 197 -0.02 1.25 6.09
C ILE A 197 -1.39 1.92 6.07
N ALA A 198 -1.43 3.18 5.63
CA ALA A 198 -2.66 3.87 5.29
C ALA A 198 -2.56 4.49 3.90
N ILE A 199 -3.67 4.48 3.16
CA ILE A 199 -3.86 5.26 1.93
C ILE A 199 -5.11 6.12 2.07
N SER A 200 -4.93 7.43 1.94
CA SER A 200 -5.99 8.43 2.05
C SER A 200 -6.27 9.02 0.69
N LEU A 201 -7.47 8.76 0.18
CA LEU A 201 -7.87 9.15 -1.17
C LEU A 201 -8.41 10.57 -1.16
N SER A 202 -7.83 11.44 -1.98
CA SER A 202 -8.20 12.85 -2.03
C SER A 202 -9.64 13.03 -2.48
N ALA A 203 -10.32 14.05 -1.94
CA ALA A 203 -11.67 14.43 -2.38
C ALA A 203 -11.69 15.04 -3.79
N ASP A 204 -10.55 15.59 -4.27
CA ASP A 204 -10.34 16.05 -5.64
C ASP A 204 -9.01 15.51 -6.21
N ARG A 205 -9.04 14.26 -6.68
CA ARG A 205 -7.86 13.54 -7.24
C ARG A 205 -7.37 14.07 -8.59
N ASP A 206 -8.05 15.08 -9.12
CA ASP A 206 -7.64 15.81 -10.30
C ASP A 206 -6.94 17.13 -9.94
N PHE A 207 -6.70 17.38 -8.65
CA PHE A 207 -5.95 18.51 -8.13
C PHE A 207 -4.93 18.09 -7.07
N ALA A 208 -5.32 17.18 -6.17
CA ALA A 208 -4.51 16.71 -5.06
C ALA A 208 -4.08 15.25 -5.25
N ALA A 209 -2.93 14.91 -4.67
CA ALA A 209 -2.44 13.54 -4.60
C ALA A 209 -3.11 12.80 -3.43
N ASP A 210 -3.33 11.51 -3.57
CA ASP A 210 -3.60 10.63 -2.45
C ASP A 210 -2.34 10.52 -1.57
N LEU A 211 -2.53 10.26 -0.28
CA LEU A 211 -1.46 10.23 0.72
C LEU A 211 -1.26 8.83 1.27
N PHE A 212 -0.02 8.33 1.23
CA PHE A 212 0.38 7.17 2.02
C PHE A 212 0.89 7.64 3.39
N ILE A 213 0.53 6.91 4.45
CA ILE A 213 1.19 7.01 5.75
C ILE A 213 1.65 5.63 6.17
N GLU A 214 2.95 5.53 6.42
CA GLU A 214 3.61 4.34 6.90
C GLU A 214 4.14 4.55 8.31
N ASP A 215 3.93 3.57 9.17
CA ASP A 215 4.59 3.53 10.46
C ASP A 215 5.08 2.12 10.81
N ALA A 216 6.09 2.05 11.65
CA ALA A 216 6.62 0.78 12.13
C ALA A 216 7.29 0.98 13.48
N GLY A 217 7.14 -0.01 14.36
CA GLY A 217 7.67 0.08 15.71
C GLY A 217 7.77 -1.27 16.41
N VAL A 218 8.17 -1.17 17.67
CA VAL A 218 8.36 -2.32 18.55
C VAL A 218 7.33 -2.33 19.66
N TRP A 219 7.10 -3.50 20.25
CA TRP A 219 6.31 -3.69 21.46
C TRP A 219 7.23 -4.13 22.59
N THR A 220 7.37 -3.30 23.62
CA THR A 220 8.33 -3.48 24.73
C THR A 220 7.66 -3.67 26.08
N GLU A 221 6.34 -3.54 26.18
CA GLU A 221 5.64 -3.51 27.47
C GLU A 221 5.57 -4.88 28.15
N ASN A 222 5.19 -5.92 27.41
CA ASN A 222 5.04 -7.28 27.93
C ASN A 222 4.99 -8.33 26.80
N ASP A 223 4.91 -9.62 27.15
CA ASP A 223 4.79 -10.71 26.18
C ASP A 223 3.35 -11.16 25.88
N ASN A 224 2.36 -10.30 26.17
CA ASN A 224 0.95 -10.56 25.92
C ASN A 224 0.51 -9.96 24.57
N GLU A 225 0.17 -10.84 23.63
CA GLU A 225 -0.29 -10.46 22.29
C GLU A 225 -1.57 -9.61 22.29
N GLN A 226 -2.49 -9.84 23.23
CA GLN A 226 -3.75 -9.09 23.30
C GLN A 226 -3.52 -7.64 23.73
N ASP A 227 -2.54 -7.39 24.59
CA ASP A 227 -2.18 -6.03 25.03
C ASP A 227 -1.56 -5.25 23.86
N MET A 228 -0.69 -5.92 23.08
CA MET A 228 -0.14 -5.36 21.85
C MET A 228 -1.26 -5.04 20.84
N LEU A 229 -2.19 -5.97 20.62
CA LEU A 229 -3.31 -5.74 19.70
C LEU A 229 -4.19 -4.56 20.14
N ALA A 230 -4.48 -4.45 21.44
CA ALA A 230 -5.23 -3.32 21.98
C ALA A 230 -4.49 -1.99 21.78
N TYR A 231 -3.16 -1.98 21.92
CA TYR A 231 -2.33 -0.84 21.59
C TYR A 231 -2.43 -0.47 20.10
N LEU A 232 -2.29 -1.44 19.19
CA LEU A 232 -2.35 -1.19 17.74
C LEU A 232 -3.73 -0.65 17.31
N GLU A 233 -4.82 -1.18 17.88
CA GLU A 233 -6.17 -0.66 17.62
C GLU A 233 -6.34 0.81 18.04
N GLN A 234 -5.67 1.21 19.12
CA GLN A 234 -5.64 2.62 19.53
C GLN A 234 -4.68 3.45 18.65
N HIS A 235 -3.50 2.93 18.34
CA HIS A 235 -2.48 3.58 17.48
C HIS A 235 -3.02 3.87 16.08
N ARG A 236 -3.94 3.04 15.56
CA ARG A 236 -4.65 3.27 14.29
C ARG A 236 -5.29 4.66 14.21
N LYS A 237 -5.82 5.18 15.32
CA LYS A 237 -6.40 6.54 15.37
C LYS A 237 -5.34 7.62 15.27
N GLU A 238 -4.15 7.39 15.84
CA GLU A 238 -3.02 8.31 15.74
C GLU A 238 -2.48 8.37 14.31
N ILE A 239 -2.42 7.23 13.63
CA ILE A 239 -2.11 7.16 12.18
C ILE A 239 -3.11 8.01 11.38
N VAL A 240 -4.41 7.85 11.60
CA VAL A 240 -5.43 8.66 10.92
C VAL A 240 -5.36 10.13 11.32
N TRP A 241 -5.03 10.44 12.57
CA TRP A 241 -4.84 11.84 12.97
C TRP A 241 -3.68 12.47 12.18
N SER A 242 -2.58 11.75 11.97
CA SER A 242 -1.47 12.26 11.15
C SER A 242 -1.89 12.55 9.69
N VAL A 243 -2.80 11.76 9.11
CA VAL A 243 -3.41 12.05 7.79
C VAL A 243 -4.12 13.40 7.81
N VAL A 244 -4.94 13.68 8.83
CA VAL A 244 -5.68 14.95 8.94
C VAL A 244 -4.72 16.13 9.08
N GLU A 245 -3.65 15.97 9.86
CA GLU A 245 -2.64 17.02 10.03
C GLU A 245 -1.87 17.26 8.71
N CYS A 246 -1.45 16.21 8.00
CA CYS A 246 -0.83 16.34 6.67
C CYS A 246 -1.76 16.99 5.64
N GLY A 247 -3.05 16.63 5.67
CA GLY A 247 -4.09 17.24 4.86
C GLY A 247 -4.23 18.74 5.16
N ARG A 248 -4.23 19.13 6.43
CA ARG A 248 -4.25 20.54 6.84
C ARG A 248 -3.03 21.30 6.33
N ASP A 249 -1.84 20.75 6.49
CA ASP A 249 -0.59 21.40 6.09
C ASP A 249 -0.51 21.60 4.57
N SER A 250 -1.09 20.68 3.79
CA SER A 250 -1.13 20.75 2.32
C SER A 250 -2.43 21.34 1.77
N SER A 251 -3.38 21.72 2.63
CA SER A 251 -4.73 22.16 2.24
C SER A 251 -5.51 21.16 1.37
N VAL A 252 -5.42 19.87 1.71
CA VAL A 252 -6.07 18.74 1.01
C VAL A 252 -7.08 18.06 1.93
N LEU A 253 -8.31 17.92 1.44
CA LEU A 253 -9.34 17.09 2.06
C LEU A 253 -9.36 15.70 1.41
N PHE A 254 -9.57 14.68 2.22
CA PHE A 254 -9.69 13.28 1.80
C PHE A 254 -11.15 12.82 1.86
N ASP A 255 -11.57 12.00 0.90
CA ASP A 255 -12.90 11.35 0.89
C ASP A 255 -12.95 10.18 1.87
N ARG A 256 -11.87 9.39 1.90
CA ARG A 256 -11.76 8.20 2.75
C ARG A 256 -10.31 7.81 2.98
N THR A 257 -10.08 7.08 4.07
CA THR A 257 -8.80 6.44 4.38
C THR A 257 -9.00 4.94 4.55
N TYR A 258 -8.12 4.15 3.95
CA TYR A 258 -7.97 2.73 4.24
C TYR A 258 -6.70 2.55 5.07
N VAL A 259 -6.81 1.92 6.24
CA VAL A 259 -5.68 1.68 7.15
C VAL A 259 -5.69 0.25 7.65
N SER A 260 -4.51 -0.37 7.71
CA SER A 260 -4.33 -1.69 8.34
C SER A 260 -2.91 -1.82 8.90
N PHE A 261 -2.69 -2.89 9.67
CA PHE A 261 -1.40 -3.17 10.29
C PHE A 261 -1.08 -4.66 10.25
N ALA A 262 0.22 -4.97 10.30
CA ALA A 262 0.72 -6.31 10.56
C ALA A 262 1.61 -6.29 11.80
N TYR A 263 1.58 -7.39 12.57
CA TYR A 263 2.39 -7.52 13.77
C TYR A 263 2.79 -8.97 14.04
N ARG A 264 3.83 -9.16 14.85
CA ARG A 264 4.22 -10.44 15.42
C ARG A 264 4.77 -10.27 16.82
N MET A 265 4.35 -11.15 17.71
CA MET A 265 5.06 -11.43 18.96
C MET A 265 6.18 -12.42 18.68
N MET A 266 7.42 -12.03 18.95
CA MET A 266 8.58 -12.92 18.85
C MET A 266 8.56 -13.93 20.00
N LYS A 267 9.05 -15.15 19.79
CA LYS A 267 9.42 -16.07 20.89
C LYS A 267 10.81 -15.73 21.44
N PRO A 268 11.15 -16.15 22.66
CA PRO A 268 12.52 -16.00 23.15
C PRO A 268 13.53 -16.59 22.16
N ASN A 269 14.61 -15.85 21.89
CA ASN A 269 15.61 -16.18 20.87
C ASN A 269 15.12 -16.04 19.40
N GLU A 270 14.11 -15.21 19.13
CA GLU A 270 13.70 -14.85 17.77
C GLU A 270 14.02 -13.39 17.44
N ILE A 271 14.26 -13.13 16.16
CA ILE A 271 14.33 -11.79 15.58
C ILE A 271 13.05 -11.55 14.79
N GLY A 272 12.38 -10.45 15.07
CA GLY A 272 11.19 -10.00 14.36
C GLY A 272 11.54 -8.91 13.36
N ASN A 273 10.83 -8.91 12.24
CA ASN A 273 10.82 -7.81 11.29
C ASN A 273 9.38 -7.48 10.90
N ALA A 274 9.08 -6.19 10.74
CA ALA A 274 7.83 -5.73 10.17
C ALA A 274 8.11 -4.65 9.12
N ILE A 275 7.44 -4.73 7.97
CA ILE A 275 7.54 -3.77 6.88
C ILE A 275 6.18 -3.33 6.38
N THR A 276 6.16 -2.09 5.92
CA THR A 276 5.04 -1.46 5.23
C THR A 276 5.59 -0.88 3.93
N VAL A 277 4.96 -1.21 2.81
CA VAL A 277 5.45 -0.92 1.47
C VAL A 277 4.28 -0.60 0.54
N GLY A 278 4.31 0.58 -0.06
CA GLY A 278 3.51 1.00 -1.20
C GLY A 278 4.37 1.10 -2.46
N PRO A 279 4.65 0.00 -3.20
CA PRO A 279 5.43 0.08 -4.43
C PRO A 279 4.65 0.80 -5.54
N TYR A 280 5.38 1.56 -6.36
CA TYR A 280 4.88 2.20 -7.57
C TYR A 280 5.32 1.40 -8.80
N VAL A 281 4.38 0.74 -9.47
CA VAL A 281 4.68 -0.20 -10.55
C VAL A 281 3.98 0.16 -11.86
N THR A 282 4.46 -0.42 -12.96
CA THR A 282 3.73 -0.56 -14.21
C THR A 282 3.31 -2.03 -14.37
N LEU A 283 2.10 -2.29 -14.86
CA LEU A 283 1.52 -3.63 -14.88
C LEU A 283 2.12 -4.50 -15.97
N ALA A 284 2.40 -5.78 -15.68
CA ALA A 284 2.73 -6.77 -16.70
C ALA A 284 1.72 -6.73 -17.86
N ARG A 285 2.17 -6.94 -19.11
CA ARG A 285 1.24 -6.89 -20.26
C ARG A 285 0.11 -7.90 -20.15
N ASN A 286 0.43 -9.10 -19.64
CA ASN A 286 -0.55 -10.16 -19.45
C ASN A 286 -1.50 -9.88 -18.27
N ALA A 287 -1.15 -8.97 -17.34
CA ALA A 287 -2.08 -8.49 -16.31
C ALA A 287 -3.17 -7.56 -16.88
N VAL A 288 -3.00 -7.05 -18.11
CA VAL A 288 -3.94 -6.15 -18.76
C VAL A 288 -4.90 -6.95 -19.65
N PRO A 289 -6.23 -6.82 -19.45
CA PRO A 289 -7.21 -7.48 -20.31
C PRO A 289 -7.03 -7.14 -21.79
N ALA A 290 -7.42 -8.05 -22.69
CA ALA A 290 -7.36 -7.84 -24.13
C ALA A 290 -8.20 -6.64 -24.62
N THR A 291 -9.19 -6.21 -23.82
CA THR A 291 -10.00 -5.01 -24.04
C THR A 291 -9.25 -3.70 -23.74
N GLY A 292 -8.04 -3.79 -23.18
CA GLY A 292 -7.13 -2.69 -22.91
C GLY A 292 -7.10 -2.23 -21.44
N PHE A 293 -6.08 -1.45 -21.09
CA PHE A 293 -5.80 -0.98 -19.72
C PHE A 293 -6.99 -0.26 -19.08
N ALA A 294 -7.68 0.61 -19.82
CA ALA A 294 -8.81 1.37 -19.30
C ALA A 294 -9.99 0.48 -18.84
N SER A 295 -10.07 -0.78 -19.31
CA SER A 295 -11.14 -1.69 -18.88
C SER A 295 -11.01 -2.09 -17.41
N LEU A 296 -9.79 -2.08 -16.86
CA LEU A 296 -9.50 -2.37 -15.47
C LEU A 296 -10.22 -1.40 -14.51
N ASN A 297 -10.53 -0.17 -14.95
CA ASN A 297 -11.27 0.80 -14.13
C ASN A 297 -12.71 0.39 -13.81
N SER A 298 -13.28 -0.50 -14.63
CA SER A 298 -14.63 -1.03 -14.46
C SER A 298 -14.65 -2.50 -14.06
N LEU A 299 -13.48 -3.14 -13.97
CA LEU A 299 -13.36 -4.56 -13.69
C LEU A 299 -13.33 -4.78 -12.17
N HIS A 300 -14.07 -5.79 -11.70
CA HIS A 300 -13.93 -6.28 -10.33
C HIS A 300 -12.74 -7.23 -10.23
N LEU A 301 -12.17 -7.36 -9.04
CA LEU A 301 -11.01 -8.21 -8.81
C LEU A 301 -11.33 -9.68 -9.12
N SER A 302 -12.48 -10.18 -8.68
CA SER A 302 -12.93 -11.55 -8.99
C SER A 302 -13.04 -11.83 -10.50
N ASP A 303 -13.49 -10.84 -11.28
CA ASP A 303 -13.59 -10.98 -12.74
C ASP A 303 -12.24 -10.84 -13.44
N TRP A 304 -11.34 -10.03 -12.90
CA TRP A 304 -9.95 -9.99 -13.36
C TRP A 304 -9.28 -11.35 -13.17
N LEU A 305 -9.43 -11.98 -11.99
CA LEU A 305 -8.88 -13.31 -11.73
C LEU A 305 -9.39 -14.37 -12.71
N LYS A 306 -10.69 -14.38 -12.99
CA LYS A 306 -11.28 -15.28 -14.00
C LYS A 306 -10.69 -15.05 -15.39
N GLN A 307 -10.44 -13.80 -15.77
CA GLN A 307 -9.83 -13.48 -17.06
C GLN A 307 -8.35 -13.88 -17.14
N MET A 308 -7.65 -13.85 -16.01
CA MET A 308 -6.25 -14.29 -15.91
C MET A 308 -6.10 -15.80 -15.73
N ASP A 309 -7.20 -16.55 -15.58
CA ASP A 309 -7.21 -17.97 -15.23
C ASP A 309 -6.49 -18.25 -13.90
N PHE A 310 -6.73 -17.40 -12.90
CA PHE A 310 -6.15 -17.51 -11.56
C PHE A 310 -7.19 -17.95 -10.53
N GLU A 311 -6.86 -18.99 -9.77
CA GLU A 311 -7.56 -19.34 -8.53
C GLU A 311 -7.25 -18.31 -7.45
N PRO A 312 -8.25 -17.74 -6.76
CA PRO A 312 -8.04 -16.76 -5.68
C PRO A 312 -7.06 -17.27 -4.61
N LEU A 313 -6.14 -16.40 -4.20
CA LEU A 313 -5.20 -16.65 -3.10
C LEU A 313 -5.71 -16.16 -1.75
N THR A 314 -6.72 -15.30 -1.78
CA THR A 314 -7.33 -14.65 -0.62
C THR A 314 -8.83 -14.93 -0.59
N ASP A 315 -9.42 -14.76 0.58
CA ASP A 315 -10.87 -14.89 0.73
C ASP A 315 -11.56 -13.68 0.08
N LEU A 316 -11.97 -13.85 -1.18
CA LEU A 316 -12.84 -12.91 -1.87
C LEU A 316 -14.30 -13.29 -1.57
N ALA A 317 -15.12 -12.33 -1.15
CA ALA A 317 -16.55 -12.56 -1.02
C ALA A 317 -17.12 -12.97 -2.39
N ASN A 318 -17.77 -14.14 -2.44
CA ASN A 318 -18.46 -14.66 -3.63
C ASN A 318 -19.71 -13.83 -3.98
#